data_AF-W4P6B4-F1
#
_entry.id   AF-W4P6B4-F1
#
_cell.length_a   1.000
_cell.length_b   1.000
_cell.length_c   1.000
_cell.angle_alpha   90.00
_cell.angle_beta   90.00
_cell.angle_gamma   90.00
#
_symmetry.space_group_name_H-M   'P 1'
#
loop_
_entity.id
_entity.type
_entity.pdbx_description
1 polymer ?
#
loop_
_entity_poly.entity_id
_entity_poly.type
_entity_poly.pdbx_seq_one_letter_code
_entity_poly.pdbx_strand_id
1 'polypeptide(L)'
;MDEIHTPDSSRYFYADGYRERFEKGEPQKQLSKEFVREWLMENGFQGKEGQQVPEMTPAIVQSISERYIELFENITGEKFVKEDTGNIAERIEKNVLQYLK
;
A
#
# COMPACT_ATOMS: atom_id res chain seq x y z
N MET A 1 -11.80 16.78 2.99
CA MET A 1 -10.57 16.58 3.77
C MET A 1 -9.76 15.51 3.05
N ASP A 2 -8.43 15.64 3.05
CA ASP A 2 -7.52 14.67 2.44
C ASP A 2 -7.11 13.59 3.47
N GLU A 3 -6.30 12.63 3.06
CA GLU A 3 -5.75 11.61 3.94
C GLU A 3 -4.58 12.10 4.82
N ILE A 4 -4.42 11.50 6.01
CA ILE A 4 -3.36 11.84 6.96
C ILE A 4 -2.75 10.54 7.50
N HIS A 5 -1.42 10.49 7.61
CA HIS A 5 -0.67 9.36 8.16
C HIS A 5 -0.85 8.02 7.41
N THR A 6 -1.13 8.06 6.11
CA THR A 6 -1.17 6.89 5.24
C THR A 6 0.20 6.65 4.59
N PRO A 7 0.53 5.42 4.13
CA PRO A 7 1.73 5.15 3.33
C PRO A 7 1.80 5.95 2.00
N ASP A 8 0.69 6.58 1.65
CA ASP A 8 0.47 7.31 0.41
C ASP A 8 0.83 8.79 0.56
N SER A 9 0.48 9.34 1.73
CA SER A 9 0.73 10.72 2.12
C SER A 9 2.02 10.90 2.94
N SER A 10 2.63 9.80 3.42
CA SER A 10 3.77 9.83 4.35
C SER A 10 4.87 8.83 3.98
N ARG A 11 6.11 9.13 4.39
CA ARG A 11 7.23 8.19 4.30
C ARG A 11 7.51 7.58 5.66
N TYR A 12 7.22 6.29 5.80
CA TYR A 12 7.50 5.52 7.02
C TYR A 12 8.81 4.76 6.88
N PHE A 13 9.68 4.91 7.88
CA PHE A 13 10.94 4.19 7.97
C PHE A 13 10.95 3.31 9.21
N TYR A 14 11.58 2.14 9.12
CA TYR A 14 11.80 1.32 10.30
C TYR A 14 12.84 2.00 11.19
N ALA A 15 12.51 2.14 12.49
CA ALA A 15 13.47 2.66 13.47
C ALA A 15 14.71 1.75 13.58
N ASP A 16 14.49 0.44 13.49
CA ASP A 16 15.55 -0.56 13.60
C ASP A 16 16.54 -0.49 12.43
N GLY A 17 17.80 -0.19 12.77
CA GLY A 17 18.89 -0.04 11.82
C GLY A 17 18.82 1.24 10.97
N TYR A 18 17.90 2.18 11.28
CA TYR A 18 17.83 3.47 10.56
C TYR A 18 19.16 4.22 10.65
N ARG A 19 19.63 4.43 11.88
CA ARG A 19 20.85 5.19 12.15
C ARG A 19 22.08 4.56 11.50
N GLU A 20 22.21 3.24 11.59
CA GLU A 20 23.32 2.51 10.97
C GLU A 20 23.33 2.70 9.44
N ARG A 21 22.19 2.49 8.78
CA ARG A 21 22.06 2.71 7.33
C ARG A 21 22.36 4.16 6.97
N PHE A 22 21.87 5.11 7.79
CA PHE A 22 22.09 6.53 7.57
C PHE A 22 23.58 6.88 7.64
N GLU A 23 24.29 6.42 8.67
CA GLU A 23 25.73 6.65 8.84
C GLU A 23 26.56 6.01 7.70
N LYS A 24 26.07 4.90 7.12
CA LYS A 24 26.68 4.23 5.96
C LYS A 24 26.29 4.83 4.60
N GLY A 25 25.34 5.76 4.55
CA GLY A 25 24.79 6.28 3.30
C GLY A 25 23.94 5.27 2.52
N GLU A 26 23.42 4.24 3.20
CA GLU A 26 22.59 3.19 2.60
C GLU A 26 21.11 3.61 2.48
N PRO A 27 20.37 3.07 1.50
CA PRO A 27 18.92 3.25 1.41
C PRO A 27 18.20 2.80 2.68
N GLN A 28 17.24 3.60 3.12
CA GLN A 28 16.47 3.30 4.31
C GLN A 28 15.40 2.25 4.01
N LYS A 29 15.22 1.31 4.96
CA LYS A 29 14.08 0.38 4.90
C LYS A 29 12.81 1.19 5.15
N GLN A 30 11.86 1.13 4.22
CA GLN A 30 10.64 1.94 4.26
C GLN A 30 9.37 1.14 3.99
N LEU A 31 8.26 1.60 4.57
CA LEU A 31 6.88 1.13 4.37
C LEU A 31 6.05 2.25 3.72
N SER A 32 6.53 2.82 2.62
CA SER A 32 5.84 3.87 1.86
C SER A 32 5.39 3.34 0.50
N LYS A 33 4.58 4.08 -0.24
CA LYS A 33 4.22 3.77 -1.64
C LYS A 33 5.40 3.59 -2.61
N GLU A 34 6.63 3.95 -2.20
CA GLU A 34 7.78 3.86 -3.09
C GLU A 34 8.08 2.45 -3.58
N PHE A 35 7.79 1.41 -2.80
CA PHE A 35 8.05 0.06 -3.30
C PHE A 35 7.16 -0.33 -4.50
N VAL A 36 5.93 0.19 -4.56
CA VAL A 36 5.04 -0.04 -5.71
C VAL A 36 5.59 0.71 -6.92
N ARG A 37 6.11 1.93 -6.71
CA ARG A 37 6.74 2.72 -7.76
C ARG A 37 8.01 2.05 -8.27
N GLU A 38 8.88 1.57 -7.39
CA GLU A 38 10.08 0.81 -7.72
C GLU A 38 9.72 -0.43 -8.53
N TRP A 39 8.74 -1.23 -8.08
CA TRP A 39 8.26 -2.38 -8.82
C TRP A 39 7.72 -2.01 -10.22
N LEU A 40 6.93 -0.95 -10.33
CA LEU A 40 6.43 -0.47 -11.62
C LEU A 40 7.58 -0.06 -12.54
N MET A 41 8.58 0.67 -12.02
CA MET A 41 9.75 1.11 -12.78
C MET A 41 10.60 -0.07 -13.25
N GLU A 42 10.85 -1.05 -12.39
CA GLU A 42 11.56 -2.30 -12.72
C GLU A 42 10.84 -3.09 -13.82
N ASN A 43 9.51 -2.99 -13.88
CA ASN A 43 8.68 -3.60 -14.90
C ASN A 43 8.37 -2.67 -16.08
N GLY A 44 9.16 -1.60 -16.27
CA GLY A 44 9.12 -0.75 -17.46
C GLY A 44 7.99 0.29 -17.48
N PHE A 45 7.34 0.55 -16.35
CA PHE A 45 6.25 1.52 -16.24
C PHE A 45 6.64 2.73 -15.37
N GLN A 46 6.61 3.90 -15.99
CA GLN A 46 6.85 5.21 -15.37
C GLN A 46 5.73 6.21 -15.69
N GLY A 47 4.63 5.75 -16.28
CA GLY A 47 3.52 6.60 -16.72
C GLY A 47 3.81 7.43 -17.97
N LYS A 48 4.80 7.03 -18.78
CA LYS A 48 5.09 7.69 -20.07
C LYS A 48 4.14 7.20 -21.16
N GLU A 49 3.93 8.03 -22.17
CA GLU A 49 3.08 7.69 -23.32
C GLU A 49 3.56 6.39 -23.99
N GLY A 50 2.62 5.53 -24.36
CA GLY A 50 2.88 4.23 -24.98
C GLY A 50 3.32 3.11 -24.03
N GLN A 51 3.54 3.40 -22.73
CA GLN A 51 3.79 2.35 -21.74
C GLN A 51 2.50 1.67 -21.29
N GLN A 52 2.58 0.37 -21.04
CA GLN A 52 1.49 -0.41 -20.45
C GLN A 52 1.79 -0.70 -18.98
N VAL A 53 0.75 -0.63 -18.16
CA VAL A 53 0.86 -1.04 -16.76
C VAL A 53 1.19 -2.53 -16.74
N PRO A 54 2.22 -2.98 -16.00
CA PRO A 54 2.56 -4.39 -15.91
C PRO A 54 1.42 -5.17 -15.27
N GLU A 55 1.30 -6.45 -15.62
CA GLU A 55 0.27 -7.30 -15.03
C GLU A 55 0.48 -7.43 -13.52
N MET A 56 -0.49 -6.94 -12.74
CA MET A 56 -0.51 -7.10 -11.30
C MET A 56 -1.11 -8.46 -10.95
N THR A 57 -0.28 -9.50 -11.06
CA THR A 57 -0.70 -10.86 -10.72
C THR A 57 -1.21 -10.93 -9.27
N PRO A 58 -2.07 -11.91 -8.93
CA PRO A 58 -2.59 -12.06 -7.56
C PRO A 58 -1.49 -12.10 -6.50
N ALA A 59 -0.34 -12.71 -6.80
CA ALA A 59 0.81 -12.76 -5.90
C ALA A 59 1.43 -11.37 -5.64
N ILE A 60 1.54 -10.54 -6.68
CA ILE A 60 2.04 -9.17 -6.57
C ILE A 60 1.06 -8.31 -5.78
N VAL A 61 -0.23 -8.39 -6.11
CA VAL A 61 -1.27 -7.68 -5.36
C VAL A 61 -1.26 -8.10 -3.88
N GLN A 62 -1.10 -9.38 -3.58
CA GLN A 62 -1.04 -9.89 -2.22
C GLN A 62 0.18 -9.34 -1.46
N SER A 63 1.37 -9.37 -2.08
CA SER A 63 2.61 -8.83 -1.51
C SER A 63 2.53 -7.31 -1.25
N ILE A 64 1.95 -6.56 -2.20
CA ILE A 64 1.70 -5.13 -2.02
C ILE A 64 0.74 -4.91 -0.85
N SER A 65 -0.37 -5.64 -0.82
CA SER A 65 -1.40 -5.50 0.23
C SER A 65 -0.86 -5.81 1.63
N GLU A 66 0.00 -6.83 1.76
CA GLU A 66 0.63 -7.21 3.02
C GLU A 66 1.46 -6.09 3.64
N ARG A 67 2.13 -5.26 2.83
CA ARG A 67 2.91 -4.12 3.34
C ARG A 67 2.04 -2.98 3.87
N TYR A 68 0.89 -2.73 3.25
CA TYR A 68 -0.09 -1.77 3.77
C TYR A 68 -0.70 -2.27 5.07
N ILE A 69 -1.01 -3.57 5.13
CA ILE A 69 -1.49 -4.23 6.35
C ILE A 69 -0.44 -4.12 7.45
N GLU A 70 0.82 -4.48 7.18
CA GLU A 70 1.92 -4.37 8.14
C GLU A 70 2.03 -2.95 8.72
N LEU A 71 1.96 -1.92 7.87
CA LEU A 71 2.01 -0.55 8.34
C LEU A 71 0.81 -0.20 9.22
N PHE A 72 -0.41 -0.56 8.80
CA PHE A 72 -1.61 -0.36 9.61
C PHE A 72 -1.44 -1.00 10.99
N GLU A 73 -1.08 -2.29 11.04
CA GLU A 73 -0.95 -3.03 12.30
C GLU A 73 0.15 -2.44 13.19
N ASN A 74 1.26 -1.98 12.62
CA ASN A 74 2.34 -1.34 13.38
C ASN A 74 1.95 0.02 13.96
N ILE A 75 1.17 0.82 13.23
CA ILE A 75 0.75 2.16 13.68
C ILE A 75 -0.39 2.05 14.71
N THR A 76 -1.38 1.20 14.45
CA THR A 76 -2.59 1.12 15.27
C THR A 76 -2.46 0.13 16.42
N GLY A 77 -1.59 -0.87 16.30
CA GLY A 77 -1.52 -2.01 17.22
C GLY A 77 -2.67 -3.02 17.04
N GLU A 78 -3.55 -2.81 16.06
CA GLU A 78 -4.70 -3.66 15.78
C GLU A 78 -4.41 -4.63 14.63
N LYS A 79 -5.04 -5.81 14.65
CA LYS A 79 -4.95 -6.74 13.53
C LYS A 79 -5.87 -6.32 12.40
N PHE A 80 -5.34 -6.28 11.18
CA PHE A 80 -6.16 -6.00 10.01
C PHE A 80 -7.00 -7.22 9.66
N VAL A 81 -8.32 -7.04 9.60
CA VAL A 81 -9.25 -8.08 9.18
C VAL A 81 -9.58 -7.84 7.72
N LYS A 82 -9.17 -8.76 6.84
CA LYS A 82 -9.55 -8.71 5.42
C LYS A 82 -11.05 -8.98 5.30
N GLU A 83 -11.74 -8.05 4.68
CA GLU A 83 -13.15 -8.20 4.31
C GLU A 83 -13.34 -9.20 3.18
N ASP A 84 -14.50 -9.85 3.14
CA ASP A 84 -14.89 -10.69 2.01
C ASP A 84 -15.13 -9.82 0.77
N THR A 85 -14.43 -10.15 -0.32
CA THR A 85 -14.51 -9.46 -1.61
C THR A 85 -15.28 -10.26 -2.66
N GLY A 86 -15.96 -11.36 -2.29
CA GLY A 86 -16.68 -12.22 -3.23
C GLY A 86 -17.87 -11.55 -3.91
N ASN A 87 -18.55 -10.61 -3.25
CA ASN A 87 -19.73 -9.93 -3.80
C ASN A 87 -19.76 -8.43 -3.46
N ILE A 88 -18.75 -7.71 -3.96
CA ILE A 88 -18.55 -6.28 -3.68
C ILE A 88 -19.76 -5.43 -4.11
N ALA A 89 -20.34 -5.73 -5.28
CA ALA A 89 -21.45 -4.94 -5.83
C ALA A 89 -22.68 -4.96 -4.91
N GLU A 90 -23.09 -6.15 -4.46
CA GLU A 90 -24.21 -6.31 -3.53
C GLU A 90 -23.91 -5.64 -2.18
N ARG A 91 -22.67 -5.75 -1.69
CA ARG A 91 -22.26 -5.07 -0.45
C ARG A 91 -22.38 -3.55 -0.56
N ILE A 92 -21.93 -2.98 -1.68
CA ILE A 92 -22.03 -1.53 -1.94
C ILE A 92 -23.51 -1.12 -1.97
N GLU A 93 -24.33 -1.83 -2.77
CA GLU A 93 -25.76 -1.54 -2.90
C GLU A 93 -26.46 -1.57 -1.54
N LYS A 94 -26.25 -2.63 -0.75
CA LYS A 94 -26.83 -2.77 0.59
C LYS A 94 -26.48 -1.60 1.49
N ASN A 95 -25.21 -1.22 1.56
CA ASN A 95 -24.75 -0.12 2.43
C ASN A 95 -25.33 1.23 1.99
N VAL A 96 -25.41 1.49 0.68
CA VAL A 96 -26.00 2.72 0.13
C VAL A 96 -27.50 2.77 0.46
N LEU A 97 -28.25 1.70 0.21
CA LEU A 97 -29.68 1.65 0.52
C LEU A 97 -29.98 1.76 2.02
N GLN A 98 -29.10 1.22 2.88
CA GLN A 98 -29.24 1.36 4.33
C GLN A 98 -29.04 2.80 4.79
N TYR A 99 -28.09 3.53 4.21
CA TYR A 99 -27.83 4.93 4.55
C TYR A 99 -28.94 5.88 4.07
N LEU A 100 -29.58 5.57 2.94
CA LEU A 100 -30.65 6.39 2.36
C LEU A 100 -32.03 6.22 3.05
N LYS A 101 -32.16 5.27 4.00
CA LYS A 101 -33.35 5.08 4.84
C LYS A 101 -33.31 5.98 6.06
#